data_AF-A0A4Q2Y3X0-F1
#
_entry.id   AF-A0A4Q2Y3X0-F1
#
_cell.length_a   1.000
_cell.length_b   1.000
_cell.length_c   1.000
_cell.angle_alpha   90.00
_cell.angle_beta   90.00
_cell.angle_gamma   90.00
#
_symmetry.space_group_name_H-M   'P 1'
#
loop_
_entity.id
_entity.type
_entity.pdbx_description
1 polymer ?
#
loop_
_entity_poly.entity_id
_entity_poly.type
_entity_poly.pdbx_seq_one_letter_code
_entity_poly.pdbx_strand_id
1 'polypeptide(L)'
;MRGIDFSSWQSVLSTLVALALVTLIGVGIRLLAMATIQQRRERANRQINERLRVLIAAYKTLGGSFTGDLAVDPTHLRDLRKRREEQGIPAADLGDGSD
;
A
#
# COMPACT_ATOMS: atom_id res chain seq x y z
N MET A 1 -48.24 32.47 13.79
CA MET A 1 -47.05 32.22 12.95
C MET A 1 -46.17 33.47 13.01
N ARG A 2 -45.19 33.51 13.93
CA ARG A 2 -44.15 34.55 13.95
C ARG A 2 -43.00 34.03 13.07
N GLY A 3 -43.11 34.32 11.78
CA GLY A 3 -42.08 34.00 10.80
C GLY A 3 -40.82 34.82 11.06
N ILE A 4 -39.68 34.28 10.64
CA ILE A 4 -38.35 34.82 10.87
C ILE A 4 -38.27 36.27 10.33
N ASP A 5 -38.05 37.25 11.22
CA ASP A 5 -37.90 38.64 10.85
C ASP A 5 -36.49 38.90 10.29
N PHE A 6 -36.30 38.68 8.99
CA PHE A 6 -35.04 38.96 8.28
C PHE A 6 -34.70 40.45 8.12
N SER A 7 -35.54 41.35 8.66
CA SER A 7 -35.29 42.80 8.67
C SER A 7 -34.26 43.21 9.73
N SER A 8 -33.90 42.33 10.67
CA SER A 8 -32.93 42.64 11.72
C SER A 8 -31.56 42.03 11.39
N TRP A 9 -30.50 42.83 11.47
CA TRP A 9 -29.11 42.38 11.31
C TRP A 9 -28.76 41.25 12.31
N GLN A 10 -29.41 41.29 13.48
CA GLN A 10 -29.29 40.25 14.50
C GLN A 10 -29.78 38.88 14.02
N SER A 11 -30.90 38.82 13.29
CA SER A 11 -31.44 37.57 12.75
C SER A 11 -30.54 36.95 11.69
N VAL A 12 -29.89 37.79 10.87
CA VAL A 12 -28.90 37.34 9.89
C VAL A 12 -27.69 36.74 10.61
N LEU A 13 -27.13 37.45 11.59
CA LEU A 13 -25.98 37.00 12.36
C LEU A 13 -26.29 35.71 13.13
N SER A 14 -27.46 35.60 13.77
CA SER A 14 -27.86 34.40 14.50
C SER A 14 -28.00 33.19 13.57
N THR A 15 -28.49 33.38 12.35
CA THR A 15 -28.63 32.31 11.36
C THR A 15 -27.27 31.83 10.88
N LEU A 16 -26.34 32.76 10.61
CA LEU A 16 -24.96 32.42 10.25
C LEU A 16 -24.24 31.66 11.37
N VAL A 17 -24.40 32.11 12.62
CA VAL A 17 -23.81 31.43 13.78
C VAL A 17 -24.41 30.04 13.95
N ALA A 18 -25.73 29.88 13.83
CA ALA A 18 -26.38 28.58 13.91
C ALA A 18 -25.86 27.63 12.81
N LEU A 19 -25.75 28.12 11.57
CA LEU A 19 -25.21 27.33 10.46
C LEU A 19 -23.74 26.95 10.69
N ALA A 20 -22.92 27.91 11.15
CA ALA A 20 -21.52 27.67 11.47
C ALA A 20 -21.36 26.61 12.58
N LEU A 21 -22.19 26.65 13.62
CA LEU A 21 -22.18 25.65 14.69
C LEU A 21 -22.57 24.26 14.17
N VAL A 22 -23.66 24.15 13.39
CA VAL A 22 -24.09 22.85 12.83
C VAL A 22 -23.03 22.27 11.91
N THR A 23 -22.45 23.07 11.04
CA THR A 23 -21.38 22.64 10.13
C THR A 23 -20.11 22.25 10.88
N LEU A 24 -19.71 23.02 11.89
CA LEU A 24 -18.55 22.71 12.73
C LEU A 24 -18.73 21.38 13.47
N ILE A 25 -19.91 21.16 14.06
CA ILE A 25 -20.24 19.89 14.72
C ILE A 25 -20.20 18.74 13.72
N GLY A 26 -20.80 18.91 12.53
CA GLY A 26 -20.82 17.89 11.49
C GLY A 26 -19.41 17.52 10.98
N VAL A 27 -18.56 18.52 10.74
CA VAL A 27 -17.15 18.31 10.37
C VAL A 27 -16.38 17.63 11.50
N GLY A 28 -16.59 18.06 12.75
CA GLY A 28 -15.97 17.45 13.92
C GLY A 28 -16.30 15.95 14.04
N ILE A 29 -17.57 15.59 13.91
CA ILE A 29 -18.02 14.18 13.91
C ILE A 29 -17.38 13.42 12.74
N ARG A 30 -17.37 13.99 11.53
CA ARG A 30 -16.76 13.35 10.36
C ARG A 30 -15.28 13.05 10.59
N LEU A 31 -14.53 13.98 11.19
CA LEU A 31 -13.12 13.79 11.53
C LEU A 31 -12.93 12.70 12.58
N LEU A 32 -13.72 12.70 13.66
CA LEU A 32 -13.68 11.65 14.69
C LEU A 32 -14.03 10.27 14.13
N ALA A 33 -15.06 10.19 13.29
CA ALA A 33 -15.44 8.97 12.59
C ALA A 33 -14.31 8.47 11.68
N MET A 34 -13.68 9.37 10.92
CA MET A 34 -12.56 9.00 10.04
C MET A 34 -11.35 8.53 10.85
N ALA A 35 -10.99 9.22 11.94
CA ALA A 35 -9.88 8.87 12.82
C ALA A 35 -10.06 7.50 13.50
N THR A 36 -11.27 7.21 14.00
CA THR A 36 -11.59 5.92 14.64
C THR A 36 -11.60 4.76 13.65
N ILE A 37 -12.08 4.99 12.42
CA ILE A 37 -12.16 3.97 11.37
C ILE A 37 -10.79 3.71 10.73
N GLN A 38 -9.94 4.73 10.58
CA GLN A 38 -8.61 4.62 9.97
C GLN A 38 -7.75 3.55 10.65
N GLN A 39 -7.70 3.52 11.98
CA GLN A 39 -6.89 2.55 12.72
C GLN A 39 -7.28 1.08 12.42
N ARG A 40 -8.57 0.82 12.19
CA ARG A 40 -9.07 -0.51 11.81
C ARG A 40 -8.74 -0.82 10.34
N ARG A 41 -8.89 0.17 9.45
CA ARG A 41 -8.62 0.04 8.02
C ARG A 41 -7.13 -0.16 7.70
N GLU A 42 -6.23 0.52 8.38
CA GLU A 42 -4.78 0.39 8.16
C GLU A 42 -4.26 -1.01 8.49
N ARG A 43 -4.79 -1.62 9.56
CA ARG A 43 -4.44 -3.01 9.92
C ARG A 43 -5.01 -3.99 8.91
N ALA A 44 -6.27 -3.83 8.51
CA ALA A 44 -6.90 -4.66 7.49
C ALA A 44 -6.21 -4.53 6.13
N ASN A 45 -5.83 -3.33 5.70
CA ASN A 45 -5.14 -3.09 4.43
C ASN A 45 -3.75 -3.74 4.39
N ARG A 46 -2.97 -3.65 5.49
CA ARG A 46 -1.70 -4.38 5.59
C ARG A 46 -1.91 -5.89 5.49
N GLN A 47 -2.87 -6.41 6.23
CA GLN A 47 -3.19 -7.84 6.22
C GLN A 47 -3.67 -8.33 4.85
N ILE A 48 -4.48 -7.53 4.14
CA ILE A 48 -4.92 -7.82 2.77
C ILE A 48 -3.71 -7.88 1.84
N ASN A 49 -2.81 -6.89 1.89
CA ASN A 49 -1.61 -6.89 1.05
C ASN A 49 -0.67 -8.07 1.36
N GLU A 50 -0.50 -8.43 2.62
CA GLU A 50 0.30 -9.58 3.02
C GLU A 50 -0.33 -10.90 2.52
N ARG A 51 -1.64 -11.08 2.72
CA ARG A 51 -2.38 -12.25 2.20
C ARG A 51 -2.33 -12.33 0.69
N LEU A 52 -2.48 -11.21 -0.01
CA LEU A 52 -2.35 -11.15 -1.47
C LEU A 52 -0.93 -11.50 -1.91
N ARG A 53 0.11 -10.99 -1.24
CA ARG A 53 1.50 -11.36 -1.53
C ARG A 53 1.73 -12.85 -1.34
N VAL A 54 1.20 -13.44 -0.27
CA VAL A 54 1.27 -14.89 -0.04
C VAL A 54 0.51 -15.66 -1.11
N LEU A 55 -0.68 -15.21 -1.50
CA LEU A 55 -1.46 -15.86 -2.56
C LEU A 55 -0.77 -15.77 -3.92
N ILE A 56 -0.17 -14.62 -4.26
CA ILE A 56 0.63 -14.45 -5.48
C ILE A 56 1.86 -15.35 -5.44
N ALA A 57 2.55 -15.45 -4.31
CA ALA A 57 3.69 -16.35 -4.16
C ALA A 57 3.26 -17.81 -4.32
N ALA A 58 2.19 -18.24 -3.65
CA ALA A 58 1.65 -19.58 -3.74
C ALA A 58 1.16 -19.93 -5.16
N TYR A 59 0.47 -18.99 -5.82
CA TYR A 59 0.03 -19.14 -7.20
C TYR A 59 1.22 -19.19 -8.16
N LYS A 60 2.24 -18.35 -7.96
CA LYS A 60 3.48 -18.36 -8.74
C LYS A 60 4.26 -19.65 -8.55
N THR A 61 4.32 -20.18 -7.32
CA THR A 61 4.95 -21.48 -7.04
C THR A 61 4.12 -22.64 -7.57
N LEU A 62 2.80 -22.56 -7.55
CA LEU A 62 1.93 -23.63 -8.08
C LEU A 62 1.95 -23.65 -9.61
N GLY A 63 1.91 -22.48 -10.24
CA GLY A 63 2.12 -22.31 -11.68
C GLY A 63 3.53 -22.73 -12.12
N GLY A 64 4.56 -22.52 -11.28
CA GLY A 64 5.92 -23.03 -11.53
C GLY A 64 6.18 -24.47 -11.09
N SER A 65 5.30 -25.07 -10.29
CA SER A 65 5.40 -26.44 -9.77
C SER A 65 4.59 -27.45 -10.59
N PHE A 66 3.64 -26.99 -11.41
CA PHE A 66 2.89 -27.83 -12.34
C PHE A 66 3.45 -27.82 -13.78
N THR A 67 4.27 -26.83 -14.14
CA THR A 67 5.16 -26.90 -15.31
C THR A 67 6.58 -27.19 -14.82
N GLY A 68 6.99 -28.45 -14.90
CA GLY A 68 8.36 -28.84 -14.57
C GLY A 68 9.39 -27.98 -15.31
N ASP A 69 10.51 -27.75 -14.63
CA ASP A 69 11.73 -27.13 -15.15
C ASP A 69 11.68 -25.61 -15.37
N LEU A 70 11.84 -24.85 -14.29
CA LEU A 70 12.75 -23.70 -14.37
C LEU A 70 13.38 -23.43 -13.00
N ALA A 71 14.58 -23.94 -12.85
CA ALA A 71 15.58 -23.46 -11.90
C ALA A 71 15.66 -21.93 -11.94
N VAL A 72 15.04 -21.25 -10.98
CA VAL A 72 15.32 -19.83 -10.73
C VAL A 72 15.53 -19.65 -9.24
N ASP A 73 16.79 -19.84 -8.86
CA ASP A 73 17.36 -19.25 -7.66
C ASP A 73 16.97 -17.76 -7.61
N PRO A 74 16.26 -17.28 -6.56
CA PRO A 74 15.87 -15.88 -6.44
C PRO A 74 17.09 -14.95 -6.27
N THR A 75 18.28 -15.50 -6.08
CA THR A 75 19.55 -14.77 -6.15
C THR A 75 19.79 -14.37 -7.61
N HIS A 76 19.50 -13.11 -7.93
CA HIS A 76 19.78 -12.52 -9.24
C HIS A 76 21.16 -12.98 -9.75
N LEU A 77 21.25 -13.44 -11.00
CA LEU A 77 22.51 -13.86 -11.68
C LEU A 77 23.67 -12.85 -11.49
N ARG A 78 23.34 -11.59 -11.21
CA ARG A 78 24.28 -10.51 -10.88
C ARG A 78 25.04 -10.75 -9.57
N ASP A 79 24.39 -11.29 -8.55
CA ASP A 79 25.00 -11.59 -7.25
C ASP A 79 25.85 -12.86 -7.30
N LEU A 80 25.47 -13.85 -8.10
CA LEU A 80 26.32 -15.02 -8.38
C LEU A 80 27.59 -14.60 -9.13
N ARG A 81 27.49 -13.67 -10.08
CA ARG A 81 28.64 -13.14 -10.82
C ARG A 81 29.54 -12.26 -9.94
N LYS A 82 28.96 -11.39 -9.10
CA LYS A 82 29.73 -10.62 -8.11
C LYS A 82 30.46 -11.53 -7.13
N ARG A 83 29.81 -12.58 -6.63
CA ARG A 83 30.43 -13.54 -5.71
C ARG A 83 31.57 -14.32 -6.38
N ARG A 84 31.44 -14.63 -7.68
CA ARG A 84 32.49 -15.28 -8.47
C ARG A 84 33.69 -14.34 -8.75
N GLU A 85 33.42 -13.06 -9.00
CA GLU A 85 34.43 -12.01 -9.17
C GLU A 85 35.14 -11.69 -7.83
N GLU A 86 34.41 -11.62 -6.72
CA GLU A 86 34.95 -11.42 -5.36
C GLU A 86 35.74 -12.64 -4.85
N GLN A 87 35.39 -13.86 -5.27
CA GLN A 87 36.13 -15.09 -4.94
C GLN A 87 37.36 -15.31 -5.84
N GLY A 88 37.65 -14.41 -6.78
CA GLY A 88 38.88 -14.44 -7.58
C GLY A 88 39.04 -15.69 -8.44
N ILE A 89 37.94 -16.34 -8.84
CA ILE A 89 37.98 -17.52 -9.70
C ILE A 89 38.04 -17.03 -11.15
N PRO A 90 39.20 -17.12 -11.83
CA PRO A 90 39.27 -16.73 -13.24
C PRO A 90 38.30 -17.60 -14.04
N ALA A 91 37.59 -16.98 -14.99
CA ALA A 91 36.86 -17.72 -16.00
C ALA A 91 37.89 -18.56 -16.74
N ALA A 92 37.92 -19.86 -16.44
CA ALA A 92 38.79 -20.81 -17.12
C ALA A 92 38.53 -20.68 -18.62
N ASP A 93 39.55 -20.17 -19.28
CA ASP A 93 39.73 -20.14 -20.72
C ASP A 93 39.51 -21.57 -21.22
N LEU A 94 38.36 -21.82 -21.85
CA LEU A 94 38.17 -23.01 -22.68
C LEU A 94 38.84 -22.71 -24.03
N GLY A 95 40.16 -22.52 -23.96
CA GLY A 95 41.07 -22.40 -25.07
C GLY A 95 41.93 -23.66 -25.12
N ASP A 96 41.69 -24.44 -26.17
CA ASP A 96 42.68 -25.15 -26.99
C ASP A 96 43.70 -26.09 -26.32
N GLY A 97 43.71 -27.34 -26.77
CA GLY A 97 44.63 -28.38 -26.28
C GLY A 97 44.41 -29.72 -26.94
N SER A 98 44.79 -29.78 -28.22
CA SER A 98 45.12 -30.97 -29.01
C SER A 98 46.00 -32.01 -28.29
N ASP A 99 45.54 -33.27 -28.22
CA ASP A 99 46.18 -34.49 -28.77
C ASP A 99 45.25 -35.70 -28.57
#